data_AF-A0AA36G376-F1
#
_entry.id   AF-A0AA36G376-F1
#
_cell.length_a   1.000
_cell.length_b   1.000
_cell.length_c   1.000
_cell.angle_alpha   90.00
_cell.angle_beta   90.00
_cell.angle_gamma   90.00
#
_symmetry.space_group_name_H-M   'P 1'
#
loop_
_entity.id
_entity.type
_entity.pdbx_description
1 polymer ?
#
loop_
_entity_poly.entity_id
_entity_poly.type
_entity_poly.pdbx_seq_one_letter_code
_entity_poly.pdbx_strand_id
1 'polypeptide(L)'
;MGRLAESAEEEETEVRSCYINYLALYGLLARNQNGRQVLALYELYDRLIKITDLKTICQNFDILTTCMGGYRATCSNPQTFLQLAGNPNDARDYLLDFAFFENVCGTGKEVFLQNQVCLSQAFAQASLSHRLVQCGGTSQEQNQMMVCDRGIAAVGCVRDQIIQQCGFPSGKVVCSAAVNMARGLGQADVTCIQQMDYVCNLEHRALPVFFAVLLFAFFVYF
;
A
#
# COMPACT_ATOMS: atom_id res chain seq x y z
N MET A 1 16.96 29.54 -13.11
CA MET A 1 17.30 28.22 -12.53
C MET A 1 17.39 28.24 -11.01
N GLY A 2 17.88 29.31 -10.34
CA GLY A 2 17.96 29.36 -8.87
C GLY A 2 16.62 29.30 -8.11
N ARG A 3 15.58 30.04 -8.54
CA ARG A 3 14.28 30.11 -7.81
C ARG A 3 13.45 28.82 -7.77
N LEU A 4 13.63 27.91 -8.73
CA LEU A 4 12.89 26.63 -8.76
C LEU A 4 13.54 25.56 -7.88
N ALA A 5 14.87 25.63 -7.71
CA ALA A 5 15.59 24.74 -6.80
C ALA A 5 15.33 25.14 -5.35
N GLU A 6 15.28 26.44 -5.07
CA GLU A 6 15.00 26.99 -3.74
C GLU A 6 13.58 26.65 -3.26
N SER A 7 12.57 26.71 -4.13
CA SER A 7 11.21 26.29 -3.77
C SER A 7 11.10 24.78 -3.54
N ALA A 8 11.76 23.95 -4.36
CA ALA A 8 11.71 22.50 -4.19
C ALA A 8 12.37 22.03 -2.88
N GLU A 9 13.44 22.70 -2.44
CA GLU A 9 14.13 22.39 -1.18
C GLU A 9 13.29 22.81 0.04
N GLU A 10 12.51 23.89 -0.08
CA GLU A 10 11.54 24.33 0.92
C GLU A 10 10.38 23.32 1.06
N GLU A 11 9.80 22.87 -0.06
CA GLU A 11 8.75 21.84 -0.09
C GLU A 11 9.19 20.55 0.61
N GLU A 12 10.39 20.07 0.29
CA GLU A 12 10.94 18.84 0.90
C GLU A 12 11.15 19.00 2.41
N THR A 13 11.54 20.19 2.86
CA THR A 13 11.76 20.51 4.28
C THR A 13 10.44 20.55 5.07
N GLU A 14 9.38 21.07 4.47
CA GLU A 14 8.04 21.06 5.08
C GLU A 14 7.49 19.64 5.21
N VAL A 15 7.58 18.84 4.15
CA VAL A 15 7.15 17.43 4.17
C VAL A 15 7.94 16.63 5.20
N ARG A 16 9.26 16.86 5.31
CA ARG A 16 10.09 16.24 6.35
C ARG A 16 9.58 16.57 7.74
N SER A 17 9.25 17.83 8.00
CA SER A 17 8.75 18.28 9.29
C SER A 17 7.39 17.64 9.62
N CYS A 18 6.50 17.53 8.64
CA CYS A 18 5.23 16.81 8.78
C CYS A 18 5.43 15.34 9.14
N TYR A 19 6.36 14.66 8.46
CA TYR A 19 6.69 13.27 8.75
C TYR A 19 7.29 13.06 10.14
N ILE A 20 8.20 13.92 10.56
CA ILE A 20 8.78 13.86 11.91
C ILE A 20 7.69 14.03 12.97
N ASN A 21 6.79 14.99 12.79
CA ASN A 21 5.66 15.21 13.70
C ASN A 21 4.70 14.01 13.72
N TYR A 22 4.43 13.41 12.56
CA TYR A 22 3.64 12.19 12.45
C TYR A 22 4.28 11.03 13.24
N LEU A 23 5.58 10.79 13.07
CA LEU A 23 6.31 9.75 13.81
C LEU A 23 6.34 10.04 15.32
N ALA A 24 6.37 11.31 15.71
CA ALA A 24 6.30 11.72 17.11
C ALA A 24 4.98 11.31 17.79
N LEU A 25 3.87 11.18 17.05
CA LEU A 25 2.59 10.66 17.57
C LEU A 25 2.70 9.20 18.03
N TYR A 26 3.68 8.47 17.51
CA TYR A 26 4.04 7.12 17.93
C TYR A 26 5.20 7.09 18.94
N GLY A 27 5.65 8.25 19.44
CA GLY A 27 6.81 8.36 20.31
C GLY A 27 8.15 8.15 19.60
N LEU A 28 8.18 8.20 18.28
CA LEU A 28 9.40 8.01 17.49
C LEU A 28 10.02 9.35 17.12
N LEU A 29 11.01 9.77 17.91
CA LEU A 29 11.85 10.92 17.63
C LEU A 29 13.29 10.45 17.42
N ALA A 30 13.80 10.60 16.20
CA ALA A 30 15.17 10.26 15.86
C ALA A 30 15.99 11.50 15.52
N ARG A 31 17.28 11.46 15.86
CA ARG A 31 18.27 12.48 15.48
C ARG A 31 19.49 11.79 14.89
N ASN A 32 20.08 12.41 13.87
CA ASN A 32 21.36 11.97 13.36
C ASN A 32 22.52 12.39 14.27
N GLN A 33 23.75 12.01 13.92
CA GLN A 33 24.96 12.33 14.67
C GLN A 33 25.20 13.83 14.85
N ASN A 34 24.64 14.67 13.97
CA ASN A 34 24.75 16.13 14.03
C ASN A 34 23.59 16.77 14.82
N GLY A 35 22.76 15.97 15.50
CA GLY A 35 21.61 16.44 16.28
C GLY A 35 20.40 16.90 15.46
N ARG A 36 20.44 16.78 14.12
CA ARG A 36 19.30 17.11 13.24
C ARG A 36 18.25 16.00 13.31
N GLN A 37 16.97 16.39 13.35
CA GLN A 37 15.87 15.43 13.31
C GLN A 37 15.84 14.70 11.97
N VAL A 38 15.60 13.40 12.02
CA VAL A 38 15.50 12.50 10.87
C VAL A 38 14.33 11.55 11.11
N LEU A 39 13.88 10.86 10.05
CA LEU A 39 12.94 9.76 10.24
C LEU A 39 13.57 8.67 11.11
N ALA A 40 12.77 8.05 11.97
CA ALA A 40 13.20 6.89 12.72
C ALA A 40 13.45 5.70 11.77
N LEU A 41 14.21 4.71 12.23
CA LEU A 41 14.35 3.45 11.50
C LEU A 41 12.97 2.84 11.25
N TYR A 42 12.73 2.41 10.02
CA TYR A 42 11.41 1.88 9.64
C TYR A 42 10.99 0.69 10.49
N GLU A 43 11.92 -0.18 10.90
CA GLU A 43 11.65 -1.34 11.77
C GLU A 43 11.02 -0.95 13.13
N LEU A 44 11.34 0.25 13.67
CA LEU A 44 10.72 0.74 14.90
C LEU A 44 9.28 1.18 14.63
N TYR A 45 9.06 1.87 13.52
CA TYR A 45 7.75 2.31 13.08
C TYR A 45 6.81 1.14 12.74
N ASP A 46 7.28 0.17 11.95
CA ASP A 46 6.54 -1.04 11.57
C ASP A 46 6.05 -1.82 12.80
N ARG A 47 6.89 -1.95 13.84
CA ARG A 47 6.49 -2.59 15.11
C ARG A 47 5.33 -1.88 15.80
N LEU A 48 5.36 -0.55 15.84
CA LEU A 48 4.32 0.25 16.49
C LEU A 48 3.02 0.24 15.69
N ILE A 49 3.10 0.38 14.37
CA ILE A 49 1.93 0.33 13.49
C ILE A 49 1.22 -1.03 13.60
N LYS A 50 1.94 -2.14 13.67
CA LYS A 50 1.35 -3.49 13.79
C LYS A 50 0.52 -3.71 15.06
N ILE A 51 0.80 -2.95 16.12
CA ILE A 51 0.06 -3.04 17.39
C ILE A 51 -0.92 -1.88 17.60
N THR A 52 -0.92 -0.90 16.70
CA THR A 52 -1.83 0.25 16.75
C THR A 52 -3.12 -0.10 16.02
N ASP A 53 -4.26 0.26 16.59
CA ASP A 53 -5.54 0.05 15.92
C ASP A 53 -5.69 0.96 14.69
N LEU A 54 -6.43 0.49 13.69
CA LEU A 54 -6.54 1.19 12.42
C LEU A 54 -7.18 2.59 12.56
N LYS A 55 -8.09 2.77 13.53
CA LYS A 55 -8.74 4.07 13.73
C LYS A 55 -7.70 5.10 14.18
N THR A 56 -6.84 4.74 15.12
CA THR A 56 -5.71 5.59 15.56
C THR A 56 -4.72 5.85 14.42
N ILE A 57 -4.35 4.82 13.65
CA ILE A 57 -3.48 4.99 12.47
C ILE A 57 -4.07 6.02 11.52
N CYS A 58 -5.36 5.90 11.17
CA CYS A 58 -6.00 6.81 10.25
C CYS A 58 -6.14 8.23 10.81
N GLN A 59 -6.39 8.40 12.10
CA GLN A 59 -6.38 9.73 12.73
C GLN A 59 -5.00 10.40 12.62
N ASN A 60 -3.93 9.65 12.91
CA ASN A 60 -2.56 10.15 12.80
C ASN A 60 -2.19 10.43 11.32
N PHE A 61 -2.65 9.59 10.40
CA PHE A 61 -2.43 9.77 8.97
C PHE A 61 -3.18 10.98 8.39
N ASP A 62 -4.38 11.27 8.90
CA ASP A 62 -5.14 12.49 8.56
C ASP A 62 -4.36 13.74 9.01
N ILE A 63 -3.70 13.71 10.17
CA ILE A 63 -2.81 14.79 10.64
C ILE A 63 -1.61 14.95 9.70
N LEU A 64 -0.95 13.85 9.32
CA LEU A 64 0.18 13.88 8.37
C LEU A 64 -0.24 14.51 7.05
N THR A 65 -1.30 14.01 6.43
CA THR A 65 -1.74 14.46 5.10
C THR A 65 -2.27 15.89 5.13
N THR A 66 -2.90 16.32 6.23
CA THR A 66 -3.28 17.73 6.43
C THR A 66 -2.06 18.62 6.55
N CYS A 67 -1.02 18.21 7.28
CA CYS A 67 0.24 18.95 7.37
C CYS A 67 0.92 19.09 6.01
N MET A 68 0.97 18.02 5.22
CA MET A 68 1.57 18.04 3.87
C MET A 68 0.79 18.92 2.90
N GLY A 69 -0.52 19.10 3.11
CA GLY A 69 -1.35 20.01 2.31
C GLY A 69 -1.21 19.79 0.80
N GLY A 70 -0.89 20.86 0.07
CA GLY A 70 -0.72 20.82 -1.39
C GLY A 70 0.50 20.02 -1.86
N TYR A 71 1.51 19.83 -1.02
CA TYR A 71 2.75 19.14 -1.36
C TYR A 71 2.60 17.62 -1.37
N ARG A 72 1.48 17.09 -0.85
CA ARG A 72 1.20 15.66 -0.85
C ARG A 72 1.36 15.04 -2.24
N ALA A 73 0.78 15.66 -3.27
CA ALA A 73 0.80 15.09 -4.62
C ALA A 73 2.19 15.14 -5.28
N THR A 74 3.00 16.15 -4.95
CA THR A 74 4.32 16.36 -5.55
C THR A 74 5.42 15.61 -4.79
N CYS A 75 5.28 15.45 -3.48
CA CYS A 75 6.32 14.91 -2.60
C CYS A 75 6.10 13.46 -2.16
N SER A 76 4.97 12.83 -2.50
CA SER A 76 4.74 11.41 -2.23
C SER A 76 5.35 10.50 -3.30
N ASN A 77 6.68 10.59 -3.48
CA ASN A 77 7.43 9.87 -4.51
C ASN A 77 8.74 9.25 -3.97
N PRO A 78 9.35 8.27 -4.68
CA PRO A 78 10.55 7.59 -4.21
C PRO A 78 11.74 8.50 -3.90
N GLN A 79 11.94 9.57 -4.68
CA GLN A 79 13.07 10.47 -4.51
C GLN A 79 12.96 11.26 -3.21
N THR A 80 11.78 11.82 -2.92
CA THR A 80 11.55 12.55 -1.68
C THR A 80 11.72 11.63 -0.48
N PHE A 81 11.12 10.43 -0.49
CA PHE A 81 11.30 9.49 0.63
C PHE A 81 12.75 9.03 0.82
N LEU A 82 13.53 8.92 -0.27
CA LEU A 82 14.97 8.64 -0.18
C LEU A 82 15.71 9.73 0.57
N GLN A 83 15.39 10.99 0.31
CA GLN A 83 16.00 12.13 1.00
C GLN A 83 15.54 12.22 2.47
N LEU A 84 14.29 11.85 2.76
CA LEU A 84 13.73 11.82 4.12
C LEU A 84 14.36 10.73 4.99
N ALA A 85 14.39 9.48 4.50
CA ALA A 85 14.83 8.32 5.27
C ALA A 85 16.36 8.13 5.24
N GLY A 86 17.04 8.67 4.24
CA GLY A 86 18.50 8.59 4.09
C GLY A 86 19.02 7.20 3.69
N ASN A 87 18.17 6.19 3.58
CA ASN A 87 18.50 4.87 3.05
C ASN A 87 17.39 4.33 2.14
N PRO A 88 17.73 3.58 1.07
CA PRO A 88 16.74 3.17 0.07
C PRO A 88 15.68 2.19 0.57
N ASN A 89 16.00 1.35 1.56
CA ASN A 89 15.06 0.35 2.06
C ASN A 89 13.96 1.00 2.90
N ASP A 90 14.33 1.80 3.89
CA ASP A 90 13.35 2.52 4.72
C ASP A 90 12.56 3.51 3.88
N ALA A 91 13.19 4.18 2.91
CA ALA A 91 12.50 5.08 1.98
C ALA A 91 11.38 4.37 1.23
N ARG A 92 11.69 3.20 0.66
CA ARG A 92 10.70 2.37 -0.03
C ARG A 92 9.60 1.96 0.93
N ASP A 93 9.94 1.47 2.11
CA ASP A 93 8.96 0.91 3.03
C ASP A 93 8.04 2.00 3.61
N TYR A 94 8.57 3.19 3.96
CA TYR A 94 7.77 4.35 4.33
C TYR A 94 6.84 4.84 3.22
N LEU A 95 7.31 4.85 1.97
CA LEU A 95 6.49 5.23 0.82
C LEU A 95 5.36 4.23 0.58
N LEU A 96 5.65 2.93 0.70
CA LEU A 96 4.67 1.87 0.58
C LEU A 96 3.60 1.97 1.67
N ASP A 97 4.00 2.23 2.91
CA ASP A 97 3.06 2.46 4.01
C ASP A 97 2.23 3.73 3.79
N PHE A 98 2.84 4.81 3.31
CA PHE A 98 2.09 6.01 2.96
C PHE A 98 1.01 5.72 1.91
N ALA A 99 1.39 5.04 0.82
CA ALA A 99 0.48 4.69 -0.26
C ALA A 99 -0.61 3.71 0.21
N PHE A 100 -0.26 2.76 1.09
CA PHE A 100 -1.23 1.86 1.70
C PHE A 100 -2.24 2.63 2.56
N PHE A 101 -1.77 3.45 3.50
CA PHE A 101 -2.66 4.21 4.40
C PHE A 101 -3.47 5.28 3.66
N GLU A 102 -2.96 5.87 2.59
CA GLU A 102 -3.74 6.74 1.72
C GLU A 102 -5.01 6.05 1.18
N ASN A 103 -4.90 4.78 0.82
CA ASN A 103 -6.07 4.02 0.37
C ASN A 103 -6.94 3.58 1.55
N VAL A 104 -6.33 2.95 2.57
CA VAL A 104 -7.03 2.35 3.71
C VAL A 104 -7.73 3.40 4.57
N CYS A 105 -7.14 4.57 4.77
CA CYS A 105 -7.73 5.65 5.55
C CYS A 105 -8.57 6.61 4.70
N GLY A 106 -8.49 6.51 3.37
CA GLY A 106 -9.33 7.21 2.42
C GLY A 106 -10.52 6.38 1.98
N THR A 107 -10.54 6.00 0.70
CA THR A 107 -11.67 5.32 0.06
C THR A 107 -11.94 3.91 0.60
N GLY A 108 -10.94 3.26 1.19
CA GLY A 108 -11.06 1.92 1.78
C GLY A 108 -11.57 1.89 3.23
N LYS A 109 -11.66 3.04 3.90
CA LYS A 109 -11.82 3.14 5.36
C LYS A 109 -13.01 2.37 5.91
N GLU A 110 -14.18 2.55 5.29
CA GLU A 110 -15.41 1.92 5.76
C GLU A 110 -15.31 0.39 5.71
N VAL A 111 -14.86 -0.15 4.57
CA VAL A 111 -14.72 -1.61 4.38
C VAL A 111 -13.69 -2.19 5.33
N PHE A 112 -12.56 -1.49 5.52
CA PHE A 112 -11.51 -1.91 6.43
C PHE A 112 -11.99 -1.93 7.89
N LEU A 113 -12.74 -0.93 8.34
CA LEU A 113 -13.30 -0.90 9.69
C LEU A 113 -14.38 -1.98 9.89
N GLN A 114 -15.25 -2.19 8.89
CA GLN A 114 -16.27 -3.25 8.94
C GLN A 114 -15.67 -4.66 8.98
N ASN A 115 -14.50 -4.87 8.36
CA ASN A 115 -13.83 -6.17 8.27
C ASN A 115 -12.52 -6.23 9.07
N GLN A 116 -12.34 -5.32 10.04
CA GLN A 116 -11.06 -5.10 10.72
C GLN A 116 -10.50 -6.38 11.35
N VAL A 117 -11.34 -7.15 12.03
CA VAL A 117 -10.91 -8.40 12.70
C VAL A 117 -10.35 -9.38 11.67
N CYS A 118 -11.06 -9.63 10.58
CA CYS A 118 -10.58 -10.57 9.55
C CYS A 118 -9.32 -10.06 8.86
N LEU A 119 -9.31 -8.80 8.43
CA LEU A 119 -8.16 -8.20 7.75
C LEU A 119 -6.92 -8.14 8.64
N SER A 120 -7.08 -7.84 9.94
CA SER A 120 -5.97 -7.88 10.90
C SER A 120 -5.40 -9.29 11.06
N GLN A 121 -6.24 -10.32 11.08
CA GLN A 121 -5.80 -11.71 11.16
C GLN A 121 -5.12 -12.15 9.85
N ALA A 122 -5.68 -11.77 8.71
CA ALA A 122 -5.11 -12.04 7.40
C ALA A 122 -3.72 -11.39 7.25
N PHE A 123 -3.54 -10.15 7.73
CA PHE A 123 -2.25 -9.47 7.68
C PHE A 123 -1.26 -9.89 8.78
N ALA A 124 -1.75 -10.40 9.91
CA ALA A 124 -0.90 -11.06 10.90
C ALA A 124 -0.27 -12.36 10.36
N GLN A 125 -0.96 -13.08 9.47
CA GLN A 125 -0.42 -14.27 8.80
C GLN A 125 0.60 -13.90 7.71
N ALA A 126 0.27 -12.91 6.88
CA ALA A 126 1.15 -12.40 5.83
C ALA A 126 0.79 -10.95 5.51
N SER A 127 1.76 -10.05 5.64
CA SER A 127 1.60 -8.64 5.27
C SER A 127 1.26 -8.50 3.77
N LEU A 128 0.68 -7.36 3.40
CA LEU A 128 0.36 -7.09 1.99
C LEU A 128 1.60 -7.20 1.09
N SER A 129 2.71 -6.61 1.50
CA SER A 129 3.98 -6.68 0.77
C SER A 129 4.46 -8.13 0.61
N HIS A 130 4.36 -8.95 1.66
CA HIS A 130 4.72 -10.37 1.58
C HIS A 130 3.81 -11.14 0.61
N ARG A 131 2.50 -10.90 0.65
CA ARG A 131 1.54 -11.53 -0.28
C ARG A 131 1.80 -11.11 -1.73
N LEU A 132 2.12 -9.84 -1.97
CA LEU A 132 2.47 -9.38 -3.31
C LEU A 132 3.69 -10.11 -3.86
N VAL A 133 4.73 -10.31 -3.03
CA VAL A 133 5.92 -11.09 -3.42
C VAL A 133 5.56 -12.56 -3.67
N GLN A 134 4.77 -13.19 -2.80
CA GLN A 134 4.31 -14.57 -2.99
C GLN A 134 3.46 -14.75 -4.26
N CYS A 135 2.71 -13.72 -4.62
CA CYS A 135 1.93 -13.66 -5.85
C CYS A 135 2.77 -13.31 -7.09
N GLY A 136 4.11 -13.31 -7.00
CA GLY A 136 5.02 -13.08 -8.12
C GLY A 136 5.35 -11.61 -8.38
N GLY A 137 4.97 -10.70 -7.49
CA GLY A 137 5.39 -9.31 -7.52
C GLY A 137 6.88 -9.19 -7.20
N THR A 138 7.66 -8.56 -8.09
CA THR A 138 9.08 -8.31 -7.84
C THR A 138 9.44 -6.89 -8.24
N SER A 139 10.29 -6.24 -7.45
CA SER A 139 10.82 -4.90 -7.73
C SER A 139 12.11 -4.93 -8.57
N GLN A 140 12.55 -6.11 -9.01
CA GLN A 140 13.82 -6.33 -9.71
C GLN A 140 13.65 -6.44 -11.24
N GLU A 141 12.41 -6.47 -11.73
CA GLU A 141 12.15 -6.54 -13.16
C GLU A 141 12.40 -5.17 -13.81
N GLN A 142 13.29 -5.13 -14.80
CA GLN A 142 13.65 -3.89 -15.50
C GLN A 142 12.81 -3.69 -16.77
N ASN A 143 12.18 -4.74 -17.27
CA ASN A 143 11.30 -4.66 -18.42
C ASN A 143 9.92 -4.15 -17.98
N GLN A 144 9.56 -2.94 -18.40
CA GLN A 144 8.29 -2.28 -18.06
C GLN A 144 7.04 -3.11 -18.42
N MET A 145 7.06 -3.85 -19.53
CA MET A 145 5.94 -4.71 -19.92
C MET A 145 5.78 -5.87 -18.93
N MET A 146 6.90 -6.48 -18.52
CA MET A 146 6.89 -7.56 -17.54
C MET A 146 6.56 -7.07 -16.13
N VAL A 147 6.97 -5.85 -15.76
CA VAL A 147 6.53 -5.19 -14.52
C VAL A 147 5.01 -5.08 -14.51
N CYS A 148 4.42 -4.71 -15.65
CA CYS A 148 2.98 -4.56 -15.73
C CYS A 148 2.23 -5.87 -15.60
N ASP A 149 2.58 -6.87 -16.43
CA ASP A 149 1.93 -8.18 -16.41
C ASP A 149 2.04 -8.85 -15.03
N ARG A 150 3.22 -8.78 -14.41
CA ARG A 150 3.43 -9.30 -13.04
C ARG A 150 2.64 -8.50 -12.01
N GLY A 151 2.58 -7.18 -12.13
CA GLY A 151 1.81 -6.35 -11.22
C GLY A 151 0.31 -6.67 -11.28
N ILE A 152 -0.25 -6.80 -12.48
CA ILE A 152 -1.66 -7.19 -12.69
C ILE A 152 -1.94 -8.57 -12.09
N ALA A 153 -1.07 -9.55 -12.36
CA ALA A 153 -1.19 -10.89 -11.79
C ALA A 153 -1.07 -10.87 -10.25
N ALA A 154 -0.14 -10.08 -9.71
CA ALA A 154 0.11 -10.01 -8.28
C ALA A 154 -1.07 -9.40 -7.53
N VAL A 155 -1.60 -8.25 -7.97
CA VAL A 155 -2.75 -7.62 -7.30
C VAL A 155 -4.01 -8.47 -7.42
N GLY A 156 -4.22 -9.16 -8.55
CA GLY A 156 -5.32 -10.11 -8.73
C GLY A 156 -5.22 -11.33 -7.81
N CYS A 157 -4.02 -11.89 -7.68
CA CYS A 157 -3.76 -13.01 -6.76
C CYS A 157 -3.98 -12.59 -5.29
N VAL A 158 -3.49 -11.42 -4.87
CA VAL A 158 -3.73 -10.89 -3.52
C VAL A 158 -5.21 -10.67 -3.28
N ARG A 159 -5.93 -10.06 -4.24
CA ARG A 159 -7.38 -9.89 -4.20
C ARG A 159 -8.03 -11.24 -3.89
N ASP A 160 -7.76 -12.27 -4.69
CA ASP A 160 -8.41 -13.57 -4.58
C ASP A 160 -8.11 -14.27 -3.24
N GLN A 161 -6.87 -14.18 -2.76
CA GLN A 161 -6.52 -14.69 -1.42
C GLN A 161 -7.34 -14.02 -0.32
N ILE A 162 -7.53 -12.70 -0.38
CA ILE A 162 -8.31 -11.96 0.62
C ILE A 162 -9.81 -12.16 0.43
N ILE A 163 -10.31 -12.34 -0.79
CA ILE A 163 -11.71 -12.71 -1.02
C ILE A 163 -12.04 -14.04 -0.33
N GLN A 164 -11.15 -15.03 -0.46
CA GLN A 164 -11.33 -16.34 0.17
C GLN A 164 -11.31 -16.26 1.71
N GLN A 165 -10.58 -15.31 2.29
CA GLN A 165 -10.44 -15.17 3.75
C GLN A 165 -11.49 -14.25 4.36
N CYS A 166 -11.74 -13.09 3.73
CA CYS A 166 -12.47 -11.95 4.30
C CYS A 166 -13.58 -11.41 3.40
N GLY A 167 -13.94 -12.12 2.32
CA GLY A 167 -15.03 -11.76 1.43
C GLY A 167 -14.69 -10.70 0.37
N PHE A 168 -15.62 -10.52 -0.56
CA PHE A 168 -15.43 -9.70 -1.76
C PHE A 168 -15.04 -8.24 -1.47
N PRO A 169 -15.73 -7.49 -0.58
CA PRO A 169 -15.39 -6.09 -0.32
C PRO A 169 -13.95 -5.94 0.20
N SER A 170 -13.52 -6.81 1.11
CA SER A 170 -12.17 -6.83 1.67
C SER A 170 -11.13 -7.06 0.58
N GLY A 171 -11.34 -8.06 -0.28
CA GLY A 171 -10.41 -8.36 -1.36
C GLY A 171 -10.27 -7.23 -2.38
N LYS A 172 -11.39 -6.60 -2.75
CA LYS A 172 -11.40 -5.41 -3.61
C LYS A 172 -10.55 -4.28 -3.01
N VAL A 173 -10.78 -3.94 -1.75
CA VAL A 173 -10.10 -2.80 -1.12
C VAL A 173 -8.62 -3.09 -0.88
N VAL A 174 -8.24 -4.31 -0.47
CA VAL A 174 -6.82 -4.68 -0.34
C VAL A 174 -6.12 -4.66 -1.71
N CYS A 175 -6.81 -5.11 -2.76
CA CYS A 175 -6.29 -4.99 -4.13
C CYS A 175 -6.07 -3.52 -4.50
N SER A 176 -7.05 -2.64 -4.28
CA SER A 176 -6.90 -1.20 -4.54
C SER A 176 -5.76 -0.57 -3.74
N ALA A 177 -5.53 -1.00 -2.49
CA ALA A 177 -4.39 -0.56 -1.71
C ALA A 177 -3.05 -1.00 -2.34
N ALA A 178 -2.97 -2.23 -2.85
CA ALA A 178 -1.80 -2.71 -3.59
C ALA A 178 -1.57 -1.95 -4.90
N VAL A 179 -2.63 -1.59 -5.64
CA VAL A 179 -2.50 -0.71 -6.82
C VAL A 179 -1.97 0.66 -6.43
N ASN A 180 -2.43 1.21 -5.29
CA ASN A 180 -1.93 2.49 -4.82
C ASN A 180 -0.44 2.43 -4.43
N MET A 181 0.00 1.33 -3.81
CA MET A 181 1.42 1.05 -3.57
C MET A 181 2.23 1.01 -4.89
N ALA A 182 1.72 0.32 -5.91
CA ALA A 182 2.37 0.26 -7.22
C ALA A 182 2.48 1.64 -7.88
N ARG A 183 1.43 2.47 -7.77
CA ARG A 183 1.43 3.86 -8.21
C ARG A 183 2.48 4.68 -7.48
N GLY A 184 2.56 4.55 -6.15
CA GLY A 184 3.54 5.26 -5.32
C GLY A 184 4.99 4.94 -5.69
N LEU A 185 5.30 3.69 -6.05
CA LEU A 185 6.63 3.30 -6.52
C LEU A 185 7.02 3.92 -7.88
N GLY A 186 6.06 4.39 -8.67
CA GLY A 186 6.32 5.02 -9.97
C GLY A 186 6.91 4.10 -11.05
N GLN A 187 6.83 2.77 -10.86
CA GLN A 187 7.41 1.78 -11.78
C GLN A 187 6.46 1.37 -12.91
N ALA A 188 5.15 1.50 -12.68
CA ALA A 188 4.12 1.16 -13.65
C ALA A 188 3.56 2.43 -14.32
N ASP A 189 3.31 2.38 -15.62
CA ASP A 189 2.68 3.49 -16.34
C ASP A 189 1.17 3.60 -16.04
N VAL A 190 0.55 4.68 -16.50
CA VAL A 190 -0.86 4.98 -16.23
C VAL A 190 -1.79 3.89 -16.79
N THR A 191 -1.49 3.35 -17.97
CA THR A 191 -2.28 2.29 -18.61
C THR A 191 -2.23 1.01 -17.78
N CYS A 192 -1.06 0.67 -17.29
CA CYS A 192 -0.84 -0.48 -16.43
C CYS A 192 -1.61 -0.35 -15.11
N ILE A 193 -1.52 0.80 -14.46
CA ILE A 193 -2.26 1.09 -13.23
C ILE A 193 -3.77 0.97 -13.46
N GLN A 194 -4.29 1.45 -14.59
CA GLN A 194 -5.71 1.29 -14.95
C GLN A 194 -6.11 -0.18 -15.12
N GLN A 195 -5.24 -1.02 -15.68
CA GLN A 195 -5.49 -2.46 -15.81
C GLN A 195 -5.48 -3.16 -14.45
N MET A 196 -4.57 -2.79 -13.57
CA MET A 196 -4.56 -3.28 -12.18
C MET A 196 -5.85 -2.89 -11.45
N ASP A 197 -6.27 -1.63 -11.56
CA ASP A 197 -7.53 -1.13 -10.99
C ASP A 197 -8.75 -1.89 -11.58
N TYR A 198 -8.76 -2.16 -12.88
CA TYR A 198 -9.79 -2.97 -13.52
C TYR A 198 -9.88 -4.37 -12.90
N VAL A 199 -8.74 -5.04 -12.71
CA VAL A 199 -8.70 -6.34 -12.04
C VAL A 199 -9.28 -6.24 -10.63
N CYS A 200 -8.92 -5.24 -9.83
CA CYS A 200 -9.48 -5.11 -8.48
C CYS A 200 -11.01 -5.00 -8.42
N ASN A 201 -11.64 -4.51 -9.49
CA ASN A 201 -13.09 -4.32 -9.58
C ASN A 201 -13.86 -5.50 -10.18
N LEU A 202 -13.19 -6.52 -10.71
CA LEU A 202 -13.86 -7.70 -11.26
C LEU A 202 -14.61 -8.43 -10.14
N GLU A 203 -15.94 -8.47 -10.25
CA GLU A 203 -16.76 -9.29 -9.36
C GLU A 203 -16.34 -10.75 -9.49
N HIS A 204 -16.08 -11.39 -8.34
CA HIS A 204 -15.76 -12.81 -8.31
C HIS A 204 -17.04 -13.59 -8.64
N ARG A 205 -17.28 -13.81 -9.94
CA ARG A 205 -18.25 -14.80 -10.40
C ARG A 205 -17.67 -16.16 -10.05
N ALA A 206 -17.90 -16.61 -8.82
CA ALA A 206 -17.81 -18.02 -8.49
C ALA A 206 -18.80 -18.72 -9.43
N LEU A 207 -18.30 -19.28 -10.54
CA LEU A 207 -19.08 -20.24 -11.31
C LEU A 207 -19.42 -21.35 -10.33
N PRO A 208 -20.71 -21.58 -10.03
CA PRO A 208 -21.08 -22.62 -9.10
C PRO A 208 -20.64 -23.95 -9.73
N VAL A 209 -19.60 -24.56 -9.14
CA VAL A 209 -19.13 -25.92 -9.48
C VAL A 209 -20.24 -26.97 -9.31
N PHE A 210 -21.39 -26.58 -8.75
CA PHE A 210 -22.61 -27.38 -8.65
C PHE A 210 -23.15 -27.92 -9.99
N PHE A 211 -22.85 -27.31 -11.14
CA PHE A 211 -23.29 -27.87 -12.43
C PHE A 211 -22.42 -29.04 -12.95
N ALA A 212 -21.19 -29.22 -12.45
CA ALA A 212 -20.35 -30.32 -12.90
C ALA A 212 -20.74 -31.67 -12.26
N VAL A 213 -21.29 -31.66 -11.03
CA VAL A 213 -21.68 -32.90 -10.33
C VAL A 213 -23.00 -33.47 -10.89
N LEU A 214 -23.92 -32.63 -11.36
CA LEU A 214 -25.17 -33.09 -11.98
C LEU A 214 -24.99 -33.68 -13.39
N LEU A 215 -23.96 -33.28 -14.13
CA LEU A 215 -23.63 -33.88 -15.43
C LEU A 215 -22.93 -35.24 -15.30
N PHE A 216 -22.12 -35.45 -14.25
CA PHE A 216 -21.55 -36.78 -13.99
C PHE A 216 -22.57 -37.79 -13.46
N ALA A 217 -23.60 -37.35 -12.72
CA ALA A 217 -24.67 -38.25 -12.27
C ALA A 217 -25.55 -38.76 -13.43
N PHE A 218 -25.69 -38.01 -14.53
CA PHE A 218 -26.47 -38.43 -15.70
C PHE A 218 -25.73 -39.42 -16.62
N PHE A 219 -24.39 -39.40 -16.65
CA PHE A 219 -23.60 -40.30 -17.51
C PHE A 219 -23.30 -41.67 -16.88
N VAL A 220 -23.60 -41.89 -15.61
CA VAL A 220 -23.42 -43.19 -14.93
C VAL A 220 -24.70 -44.05 -14.99
N TYR A 221 -25.82 -43.50 -15.46
CA TYR A 221 -27.13 -44.16 -15.51
C TYR A 221 -27.68 -44.42 -16.93
N PHE A 222 -26.82 -44.42 -17.96
CA PHE A 222 -27.16 -44.89 -19.31
C PHE A 222 -26.09 -45.82 -19.88
#